data_AF-A0A2T6K614-F1
#
_entry.id   AF-A0A2T6K614-F1
#
_cell.length_a   1.000
_cell.length_b   1.000
_cell.length_c   1.000
_cell.angle_alpha   90.00
_cell.angle_beta   90.00
_cell.angle_gamma   90.00
#
_symmetry.space_group_name_H-M   'P 1'
#
loop_
_entity.id
_entity.type
_entity.pdbx_description
1 polymer ?
#
loop_
_entity_poly.entity_id
_entity_poly.type
_entity_poly.pdbx_seq_one_letter_code
_entity_poly.pdbx_strand_id
1 'polypeptide(L)'
;MIGKYKGEINEIVYNHTVYYNGKYRYYPTITELKGILDEIISSDSTTEYIRITPFYKNEEVDMQIEFEEFKFYIECRDWFDEKIQEMHILDCLDPIDTQRTLNNLRLGAILYPLCKNNDVDSYQKALKKYKESLREIMPQMMGIAKSEMELKEEHLPFGYFCFEIHSG
;
A
#
# COMPACT_ATOMS: atom_id res chain seq x y z
N MET A 1 -21.91 5.59 -4.49
CA MET A 1 -21.34 4.59 -5.42
C MET A 1 -19.87 4.94 -5.57
N ILE A 2 -18.98 3.98 -5.43
CA ILE A 2 -17.54 4.19 -5.60
C ILE A 2 -17.32 4.57 -7.07
N GLY A 3 -16.80 5.78 -7.28
CA GLY A 3 -16.53 6.31 -8.60
C GLY A 3 -15.36 5.58 -9.25
N LYS A 4 -15.42 5.42 -10.58
CA LYS A 4 -14.31 4.92 -11.39
C LYS A 4 -13.58 6.13 -11.96
N TYR A 5 -12.34 6.37 -11.52
CA TYR A 5 -11.47 7.39 -12.11
C TYR A 5 -11.02 6.96 -13.52
N LYS A 6 -10.73 7.93 -14.39
CA LYS A 6 -10.24 7.65 -15.75
C LYS A 6 -8.76 7.32 -15.71
N GLY A 7 -8.29 6.54 -16.68
CA GLY A 7 -6.88 6.17 -16.81
C GLY A 7 -6.69 4.69 -16.52
N GLU A 8 -5.79 4.06 -17.26
CA GLU A 8 -5.63 2.60 -17.31
C GLU A 8 -5.39 1.99 -15.92
N ILE A 9 -4.48 2.56 -15.15
CA ILE A 9 -4.19 2.14 -13.77
C ILE A 9 -5.41 2.28 -12.86
N ASN A 10 -6.16 3.39 -12.97
CA ASN A 10 -7.39 3.60 -12.21
C ASN A 10 -8.45 2.54 -12.55
N GLU A 11 -8.52 2.09 -13.81
CA GLU A 11 -9.40 1.01 -14.21
C GLU A 11 -8.97 -0.34 -13.65
N ILE A 12 -7.66 -0.64 -13.69
CA ILE A 12 -7.08 -1.85 -13.09
C ILE A 12 -7.45 -1.91 -11.61
N VAL A 13 -7.14 -0.85 -10.84
CA VAL A 13 -7.46 -0.79 -9.41
C VAL A 13 -8.96 -0.96 -9.18
N TYR A 14 -9.81 -0.27 -9.92
CA TYR A 14 -11.26 -0.38 -9.78
C TYR A 14 -11.76 -1.81 -10.03
N ASN A 15 -11.32 -2.45 -11.12
CA ASN A 15 -11.77 -3.78 -11.51
C ASN A 15 -11.39 -4.86 -10.49
N HIS A 16 -10.26 -4.69 -9.79
CA HIS A 16 -9.80 -5.64 -8.77
C HIS A 16 -10.32 -5.37 -7.36
N THR A 17 -10.74 -4.14 -7.06
CA THR A 17 -11.08 -3.73 -5.68
C THR A 17 -12.53 -3.28 -5.49
N VAL A 18 -13.32 -3.18 -6.55
CA VAL A 18 -14.70 -2.71 -6.48
C VAL A 18 -15.65 -3.72 -7.11
N TYR A 19 -16.69 -4.09 -6.38
CA TYR A 19 -17.69 -5.04 -6.86
C TYR A 19 -19.13 -4.57 -6.59
N TYR A 20 -20.09 -5.33 -7.14
CA TYR A 20 -21.52 -5.06 -7.03
C TYR A 20 -21.87 -3.65 -7.55
N ASN A 21 -21.44 -3.34 -8.78
CA ASN A 21 -21.66 -2.05 -9.45
C ASN A 21 -21.25 -0.84 -8.60
N GLY A 22 -20.06 -0.89 -7.98
CA GLY A 22 -19.56 0.23 -7.20
C GLY A 22 -20.13 0.35 -5.79
N LYS A 23 -20.76 -0.70 -5.26
CA LYS A 23 -21.37 -0.64 -3.91
C LYS A 23 -20.39 -1.01 -2.80
N TYR A 24 -19.45 -1.92 -3.07
CA TYR A 24 -18.58 -2.48 -2.05
C TYR A 24 -17.12 -2.49 -2.48
N ARG A 25 -16.22 -2.42 -1.50
CA ARG A 25 -14.77 -2.61 -1.67
C ARG A 25 -14.37 -4.03 -1.33
N TYR A 26 -13.49 -4.58 -2.14
CA TYR A 26 -12.76 -5.81 -1.90
C TYR A 26 -11.32 -5.46 -1.52
N TYR A 27 -10.80 -6.13 -0.50
CA TYR A 27 -9.45 -5.91 0.03
C TYR A 27 -8.61 -7.12 -0.40
N PRO A 28 -7.76 -6.99 -1.43
CA PRO A 28 -7.03 -8.13 -1.98
C PRO A 28 -6.11 -8.77 -0.95
N THR A 29 -5.89 -10.08 -1.08
CA THR A 29 -4.84 -10.81 -0.36
C THR A 29 -3.45 -10.44 -0.90
N ILE A 30 -2.38 -10.89 -0.23
CA ILE A 30 -1.00 -10.65 -0.69
C ILE A 30 -0.71 -11.22 -2.09
N THR A 31 -1.35 -12.34 -2.46
CA THR A 31 -1.16 -12.95 -3.78
C THR A 31 -1.82 -12.10 -4.85
N GLU A 32 -3.04 -11.64 -4.59
CA GLU A 32 -3.79 -10.77 -5.51
C GLU A 32 -3.15 -9.39 -5.62
N LEU A 33 -2.69 -8.80 -4.50
CA LEU A 33 -1.92 -7.55 -4.52
C LEU A 33 -0.72 -7.65 -5.46
N LYS A 34 0.05 -8.75 -5.41
CA LYS A 34 1.19 -8.96 -6.31
C LYS A 34 0.77 -9.03 -7.77
N GLY A 35 -0.37 -9.67 -8.06
CA GLY A 35 -0.93 -9.72 -9.42
C GLY A 35 -1.38 -8.35 -9.91
N ILE A 36 -2.07 -7.57 -9.06
CA ILE A 36 -2.48 -6.19 -9.36
C ILE A 36 -1.25 -5.32 -9.64
N LEU A 37 -0.21 -5.41 -8.81
CA LEU A 37 1.04 -4.67 -9.03
C LEU A 37 1.70 -5.06 -10.36
N ASP A 38 1.70 -6.34 -10.75
CA ASP A 38 2.23 -6.80 -12.03
C ASP A 38 1.45 -6.23 -13.22
N GLU A 39 0.11 -6.19 -13.13
CA GLU A 39 -0.75 -5.61 -14.16
C GLU A 39 -0.53 -4.11 -14.31
N ILE A 40 -0.46 -3.37 -13.19
CA ILE A 40 -0.16 -1.94 -13.16
C ILE A 40 1.22 -1.68 -13.77
N ILE A 41 2.24 -2.43 -13.35
CA ILE A 41 3.60 -2.32 -13.89
C ILE A 41 3.63 -2.58 -15.41
N SER A 42 2.77 -3.47 -15.92
CA SER A 42 2.73 -3.86 -17.33
C SER A 42 1.87 -2.94 -18.20
N SER A 43 1.15 -1.98 -17.61
CA SER A 43 0.26 -1.05 -18.33
C SER A 43 0.98 0.10 -19.04
N ASP A 44 2.30 0.26 -18.82
CA ASP A 44 3.11 1.36 -19.37
C ASP A 44 2.48 2.76 -19.20
N SER A 45 1.75 2.95 -18.10
CA SER A 45 1.02 4.16 -17.77
C SER A 45 1.41 4.68 -16.38
N THR A 46 0.97 5.90 -16.06
CA THR A 46 1.06 6.50 -14.72
C THR A 46 -0.31 7.01 -14.31
N THR A 47 -0.52 7.17 -13.01
CA THR A 47 -1.68 7.85 -12.44
C THR A 47 -1.20 8.89 -11.43
N GLU A 48 -2.04 9.83 -11.02
CA GLU A 48 -1.65 10.90 -10.09
C GLU A 48 -1.15 10.33 -8.76
N TYR A 49 -1.81 9.28 -8.26
CA TYR A 49 -1.31 8.53 -7.11
C TYR A 49 -1.81 7.09 -7.03
N ILE A 50 -1.05 6.24 -6.33
CA ILE A 50 -1.54 4.98 -5.76
C ILE A 50 -1.26 4.98 -4.26
N ARG A 51 -2.25 4.53 -3.49
CA ARG A 51 -2.14 4.32 -2.04
C ARG A 51 -2.56 2.88 -1.70
N ILE A 52 -1.74 2.18 -0.92
CA ILE A 52 -1.96 0.80 -0.49
C ILE A 52 -1.79 0.75 1.03
N THR A 53 -2.89 0.54 1.76
CA THR A 53 -2.89 0.42 3.23
C THR A 53 -3.03 -1.06 3.62
N PRO A 54 -2.04 -1.65 4.31
CA PRO A 54 -2.14 -3.04 4.77
C PRO A 54 -3.04 -3.17 6.00
N PHE A 55 -3.73 -4.31 6.07
CA PHE A 55 -4.50 -4.76 7.21
C PHE A 55 -4.11 -6.19 7.56
N TYR A 56 -4.13 -6.51 8.85
CA TYR A 56 -4.18 -7.90 9.31
C TYR A 56 -5.50 -8.13 10.03
N LYS A 57 -6.17 -9.22 9.68
CA LYS A 57 -7.42 -9.66 10.31
C LYS A 57 -7.19 -11.03 10.92
N ASN A 58 -7.78 -11.30 12.08
CA ASN A 58 -7.87 -12.63 12.64
C ASN A 58 -9.30 -12.90 13.08
N GLU A 59 -9.92 -13.89 12.43
CA GLU A 59 -11.34 -14.20 12.59
C GLU A 59 -11.64 -14.94 13.91
N GLU A 60 -10.65 -15.60 14.52
CA GLU A 60 -10.86 -16.36 15.76
C GLU A 60 -10.91 -15.43 16.99
N VAL A 61 -10.01 -14.44 17.03
CA VAL A 61 -10.01 -13.44 18.11
C VAL A 61 -10.87 -12.20 17.80
N ASP A 62 -11.54 -12.17 16.64
CA ASP A 62 -12.40 -11.07 16.17
C ASP A 62 -11.71 -9.69 16.25
N MET A 63 -10.47 -9.63 15.75
CA MET A 63 -9.66 -8.41 15.78
C MET A 63 -9.06 -8.10 14.41
N GLN A 64 -8.84 -6.81 14.16
CA GLN A 64 -8.10 -6.34 13.00
C GLN A 64 -7.14 -5.21 13.39
N ILE A 65 -6.04 -5.10 12.64
CA ILE A 65 -5.08 -4.02 12.72
C ILE A 65 -4.94 -3.39 11.34
N GLU A 66 -5.02 -2.06 11.29
CA GLU A 66 -4.58 -1.23 10.18
C GLU A 66 -3.12 -0.83 10.38
N PHE A 67 -2.30 -0.98 9.35
CA PHE A 67 -0.86 -0.66 9.39
C PHE A 67 -0.58 0.61 8.60
N GLU A 68 -1.09 1.74 9.09
CA GLU A 68 -0.93 3.04 8.43
C GLU A 68 0.55 3.42 8.29
N GLU A 69 1.40 3.03 9.23
CA GLU A 69 2.85 3.26 9.19
C GLU A 69 3.58 2.44 8.10
N PHE A 70 2.94 1.40 7.56
CA PHE A 70 3.45 0.59 6.44
C PHE A 70 2.69 0.84 5.14
N LYS A 71 1.88 1.90 5.08
CA LYS A 71 1.18 2.32 3.87
C LYS A 71 2.19 2.66 2.78
N PHE A 72 1.95 2.14 1.58
CA PHE A 72 2.63 2.60 0.39
C PHE A 72 1.83 3.71 -0.28
N TYR A 73 2.47 4.82 -0.60
CA TYR A 73 1.88 5.96 -1.28
C TYR A 73 2.87 6.54 -2.27
N ILE A 74 2.60 6.33 -3.56
CA ILE A 74 3.32 6.96 -4.66
C ILE A 74 2.49 8.10 -5.22
N GLU A 75 3.09 9.27 -5.39
CA GLU A 75 2.46 10.47 -5.94
C GLU A 75 3.29 11.01 -7.10
N CYS A 76 2.65 11.25 -8.25
CA CYS A 76 3.27 11.90 -9.40
C CYS A 76 3.03 13.41 -9.37
N ARG A 77 4.11 14.17 -9.52
CA ARG A 77 4.13 15.63 -9.47
C ARG A 77 4.74 16.21 -10.74
N ASP A 78 4.43 17.47 -11.04
CA ASP A 78 5.07 18.18 -12.15
C ASP A 78 6.58 18.36 -11.93
N TRP A 79 6.96 18.62 -10.68
CA TRP A 79 8.35 18.86 -10.32
C TRP A 79 8.61 18.58 -8.82
N PHE A 80 9.78 18.01 -8.53
CA PHE A 80 10.36 17.90 -7.20
C PHE A 80 11.89 17.76 -7.32
N ASP A 81 12.59 18.05 -6.23
CA ASP A 81 14.02 17.77 -6.05
C ASP A 81 14.25 16.81 -4.87
N GLU A 82 15.51 16.47 -4.60
CA GLU A 82 15.88 15.56 -3.49
C GLU A 82 15.40 16.06 -2.12
N LYS A 83 15.43 17.38 -1.91
CA LYS A 83 15.00 18.00 -0.66
C LYS A 83 13.49 17.86 -0.47
N ILE A 84 12.70 18.06 -1.53
CA ILE A 84 11.25 17.85 -1.50
C ILE A 84 10.91 16.38 -1.27
N GLN A 85 11.63 15.46 -1.90
CA GLN A 85 11.47 14.03 -1.66
C GLN A 85 11.76 13.66 -0.20
N GLU A 86 12.83 14.19 0.38
CA GLU A 86 13.19 13.94 1.78
C GLU A 86 12.15 14.50 2.74
N MET A 87 11.71 15.75 2.55
CA MET A 87 10.65 16.35 3.37
C MET A 87 9.35 15.55 3.26
N HIS A 88 8.96 15.13 2.05
CA HIS A 88 7.76 14.30 1.85
C HIS A 88 7.83 12.99 2.64
N ILE A 89 8.98 12.30 2.61
CA ILE A 89 9.19 11.07 3.39
C ILE A 89 9.06 11.36 4.88
N LEU A 90 9.72 12.42 5.39
CA LEU A 90 9.68 12.78 6.81
C LEU A 90 8.26 13.09 7.27
N ASP A 91 7.54 13.91 6.50
CA ASP A 91 6.14 14.28 6.79
C ASP A 91 5.22 13.05 6.82
N CYS A 92 5.51 12.02 6.02
CA CYS A 92 4.73 10.78 5.97
C CYS A 92 5.13 9.76 7.05
N LEU A 93 6.36 9.83 7.59
CA LEU A 93 6.86 8.93 8.63
C LEU A 93 6.52 9.38 10.06
N ASP A 94 6.20 10.67 10.25
CA ASP A 94 5.77 11.24 11.53
C ASP A 94 4.36 11.86 11.48
N PRO A 95 3.29 11.08 11.16
CA PRO A 95 1.95 11.62 11.18
C PRO A 95 1.50 11.85 12.63
N ILE A 96 0.99 13.06 12.89
CA ILE A 96 0.48 13.52 14.20
C ILE A 96 -0.54 12.55 14.82
N ASP A 97 -1.29 11.82 13.99
CA ASP A 97 -2.43 10.98 14.38
C ASP A 97 -2.18 9.46 14.28
N THR A 98 -0.94 9.00 14.09
CA THR A 98 -0.64 7.55 14.03
C THR A 98 -0.17 6.97 15.36
N GLN A 99 -0.63 5.75 15.66
CA GLN A 99 -0.27 5.04 16.90
C GLN A 99 1.18 4.52 16.88
N ARG A 100 1.78 4.32 15.69
CA ARG A 100 3.12 3.75 15.53
C ARG A 100 3.98 4.63 14.62
N THR A 101 5.16 5.00 15.10
CA THR A 101 6.15 5.76 14.31
C THR A 101 7.12 4.80 13.62
N LEU A 102 7.28 4.94 12.31
CA LEU A 102 8.27 4.18 11.55
C LEU A 102 9.59 4.96 11.44
N ASN A 103 10.52 4.72 12.37
CA ASN A 103 11.83 5.38 12.37
C ASN A 103 12.85 4.71 11.42
N ASN A 104 12.50 4.59 10.14
CA ASN A 104 13.36 3.97 9.13
C ASN A 104 13.30 4.70 7.78
N LEU A 105 14.23 5.64 7.56
CA LEU A 105 14.32 6.43 6.33
C LEU A 105 14.47 5.56 5.06
N ARG A 106 15.17 4.43 5.13
CA ARG A 106 15.31 3.50 3.99
C ARG A 106 13.94 2.95 3.60
N LEU A 107 13.12 2.59 4.59
CA LEU A 107 11.79 2.06 4.35
C LEU A 107 10.82 3.18 3.93
N GLY A 108 10.94 4.38 4.51
CA GLY A 108 10.21 5.56 4.06
C GLY A 108 10.44 5.89 2.58
N ALA A 109 11.68 5.79 2.09
CA ALA A 109 11.98 5.97 0.67
C ALA A 109 11.43 4.85 -0.25
N ILE A 110 10.92 3.75 0.31
CA ILE A 110 10.21 2.70 -0.44
C ILE A 110 8.70 2.93 -0.36
N LEU A 111 8.20 3.36 0.80
CA LEU A 111 6.78 3.55 1.09
C LEU A 111 6.25 4.87 0.52
N TYR A 112 7.06 5.92 0.45
CA TYR A 112 6.64 7.27 0.05
C TYR A 112 7.44 7.85 -1.13
N PRO A 113 7.54 7.14 -2.27
CA PRO A 113 8.26 7.64 -3.44
C PRO A 113 7.46 8.74 -4.15
N LEU A 114 8.14 9.78 -4.65
CA LEU A 114 7.58 10.67 -5.65
C LEU A 114 8.01 10.25 -7.05
N CYS A 115 7.14 10.47 -8.02
CA CYS A 115 7.41 10.33 -9.45
C CYS A 115 7.13 11.65 -10.17
N LYS A 116 7.67 11.80 -11.38
CA LYS A 116 7.23 12.88 -12.26
C LYS A 116 6.03 12.43 -13.06
N ASN A 117 5.16 13.37 -13.40
CA ASN A 117 4.04 13.12 -14.29
C ASN A 117 4.52 12.50 -15.62
N ASN A 118 3.92 11.39 -16.02
CA ASN A 118 4.27 10.59 -17.21
C ASN A 118 5.67 9.94 -17.18
N ASP A 119 6.37 9.90 -16.05
CA ASP A 119 7.63 9.16 -15.90
C ASP A 119 7.34 7.69 -15.54
N VAL A 120 6.99 6.92 -16.57
CA VAL A 120 6.64 5.49 -16.47
C VAL A 120 7.78 4.67 -15.87
N ASP A 121 9.03 4.96 -16.25
CA ASP A 121 10.20 4.19 -15.80
C ASP A 121 10.40 4.32 -14.29
N SER A 122 10.38 5.55 -13.76
CA SER A 122 10.50 5.80 -12.32
C SER A 122 9.31 5.22 -11.56
N TYR A 123 8.10 5.32 -12.11
CA TYR A 123 6.87 4.77 -11.54
C TYR A 123 6.93 3.25 -11.38
N GLN A 124 7.24 2.54 -12.46
CA GLN A 124 7.38 1.09 -12.46
C GLN A 124 8.49 0.64 -11.51
N LYS A 125 9.62 1.36 -11.47
CA LYS A 125 10.73 1.05 -10.58
C LYS A 125 10.33 1.16 -9.10
N ALA A 126 9.55 2.16 -8.74
CA ALA A 126 9.03 2.33 -7.40
C ALA A 126 8.06 1.19 -7.01
N LEU A 127 7.12 0.83 -7.88
CA LEU A 127 6.19 -0.29 -7.65
C LEU A 127 6.92 -1.63 -7.53
N LYS A 128 7.92 -1.89 -8.40
CA LYS A 128 8.76 -3.10 -8.31
C LYS A 128 9.49 -3.16 -6.96
N LYS A 129 10.07 -2.04 -6.53
CA LYS A 129 10.79 -1.94 -5.25
C LYS A 129 9.86 -2.19 -4.05
N TYR A 130 8.63 -1.67 -4.09
CA TYR A 130 7.62 -1.97 -3.07
C TYR A 130 7.22 -3.45 -3.09
N LYS A 131 6.94 -4.01 -4.27
CA LYS A 131 6.60 -5.43 -4.41
C LYS A 131 7.68 -6.35 -3.84
N GLU A 132 8.95 -6.02 -4.08
CA GLU A 132 10.11 -6.75 -3.54
C GLU A 132 10.24 -6.58 -2.02
N SER A 133 10.04 -5.37 -1.50
CA SER A 133 10.14 -5.07 -0.07
C SER A 133 9.05 -5.70 0.79
N LEU A 134 7.92 -6.13 0.20
CA LEU A 134 6.88 -6.89 0.92
C LEU A 134 7.45 -8.12 1.64
N ARG A 135 8.53 -8.74 1.15
CA ARG A 135 9.20 -9.86 1.86
C ARG A 135 9.85 -9.44 3.18
N GLU A 136 10.30 -8.19 3.29
CA GLU A 136 10.91 -7.59 4.48
C GLU A 136 9.85 -6.95 5.39
N ILE A 137 8.81 -6.34 4.81
CA ILE A 137 7.77 -5.61 5.55
C ILE A 137 6.78 -6.56 6.23
N MET A 138 6.33 -7.61 5.53
CA MET A 138 5.29 -8.51 6.04
C MET A 138 5.66 -9.20 7.37
N PRO A 139 6.89 -9.72 7.56
CA PRO A 139 7.30 -10.27 8.86
C PRO A 139 7.28 -9.24 10.00
N GLN A 140 7.60 -7.97 9.72
CA GLN A 140 7.56 -6.90 10.72
C GLN A 140 6.11 -6.63 11.16
N MET A 141 5.21 -6.46 10.19
CA MET A 141 3.78 -6.31 10.47
C MET A 141 3.21 -7.52 11.22
N MET A 142 3.64 -8.74 10.89
CA MET A 142 3.22 -9.95 11.59
C MET A 142 3.72 -9.98 13.04
N GLY A 143 4.94 -9.53 13.30
CA GLY A 143 5.47 -9.40 14.66
C GLY A 143 4.64 -8.44 15.51
N ILE A 144 4.23 -7.31 14.93
CA ILE A 144 3.34 -6.34 15.57
C ILE A 144 1.96 -6.96 15.82
N ALA A 145 1.35 -7.59 14.81
CA ALA A 145 0.04 -8.25 14.95
C ALA A 145 0.04 -9.30 16.06
N LYS A 146 1.07 -10.15 16.12
CA LYS A 146 1.23 -11.15 17.18
C LYS A 146 1.29 -10.49 18.56
N SER A 147 2.02 -9.39 18.70
CA SER A 147 2.17 -8.69 19.98
C SER A 147 0.89 -8.00 20.42
N GLU A 148 0.23 -7.27 19.53
CA GLU A 148 -0.89 -6.39 19.89
C GLU A 148 -2.23 -7.13 20.02
N MET A 149 -2.42 -8.20 19.26
CA MET A 149 -3.60 -9.06 19.35
C MET A 149 -3.36 -10.28 20.25
N GLU A 150 -2.21 -10.32 20.94
CA GLU A 150 -1.79 -11.43 21.82
C GLU A 150 -1.92 -12.81 21.14
N LEU A 151 -1.53 -12.90 19.86
CA LEU A 151 -1.73 -14.12 19.07
C LEU A 151 -0.79 -15.24 19.52
N LYS A 152 -1.38 -16.40 19.74
CA LYS A 152 -0.67 -17.66 19.92
C LYS A 152 -0.55 -18.38 18.58
N GLU A 153 0.31 -19.40 18.55
CA GLU A 153 0.51 -20.23 17.35
C GLU A 153 -0.79 -20.89 16.84
N GLU A 154 -1.71 -21.21 17.76
CA GLU A 154 -3.04 -21.77 17.43
C GLU A 154 -3.96 -20.78 16.71
N HIS A 155 -3.77 -19.46 16.91
CA HIS A 155 -4.59 -18.43 16.27
C HIS A 155 -4.14 -18.11 14.83
N LEU A 156 -2.89 -18.39 14.48
CA LEU A 156 -2.30 -17.95 13.21
C LEU A 156 -3.01 -18.47 11.97
N PRO A 157 -3.54 -19.72 11.93
CA PRO A 157 -4.29 -20.22 10.77
C PRO A 157 -5.57 -19.42 10.46
N PHE A 158 -6.11 -18.68 11.42
CA PHE A 158 -7.34 -17.90 11.27
C PHE A 158 -7.09 -16.44 10.86
N GLY A 159 -5.82 -16.05 10.69
CA GLY A 159 -5.46 -14.70 10.34
C GLY A 159 -4.85 -14.57 8.94
N TYR A 160 -5.08 -13.41 8.33
CA TYR A 160 -4.60 -13.12 6.99
C TYR A 160 -4.36 -11.63 6.78
N PHE A 161 -3.42 -11.32 5.87
CA PHE A 161 -3.20 -9.96 5.40
C PHE A 161 -4.11 -9.63 4.22
N CYS A 162 -4.69 -8.44 4.24
CA CYS A 162 -5.43 -7.87 3.11
C CYS A 162 -5.08 -6.39 2.94
N PHE A 163 -5.40 -5.80 1.80
CA PHE A 163 -4.92 -4.47 1.43
C PHE A 163 -6.06 -3.59 0.92
N GLU A 164 -6.18 -2.36 1.43
CA GLU A 164 -6.99 -1.34 0.77
C GLU A 164 -6.14 -0.66 -0.30
N ILE A 165 -6.64 -0.57 -1.54
CA ILE A 165 -5.92 0.08 -2.65
C ILE A 165 -6.78 1.20 -3.21
N HIS A 166 -6.24 2.42 -3.22
CA HIS A 166 -6.83 3.58 -3.86
C HIS A 166 -5.91 4.15 -4.93
N SER A 167 -6.50 4.72 -5.97
CA SER A 167 -5.79 5.46 -6.99
C SER A 167 -6.62 6.65 -7.48
N GLY A 168 -5.92 7.66 -8.00
CA GLY A 168 -6.50 8.85 -8.61
C GLY A 168 -5.69 9.25 -9.83
#